data_AF-A0ABD2J6Q0-F1
#
_entry.id   AF-A0ABD2J6Q0-F1
#
_cell.length_a   1.000
_cell.length_b   1.000
_cell.length_c   1.000
_cell.angle_alpha   90.00
_cell.angle_beta   90.00
_cell.angle_gamma   90.00
#
_symmetry.space_group_name_H-M   'P 1'
#
loop_
_entity.id
_entity.type
_entity.pdbx_description
1 polymer ?
#
loop_
_entity_poly.entity_id
_entity_poly.type
_entity_poly.pdbx_seq_one_letter_code
_entity_poly.pdbx_strand_id
1 'polypeptide(L)' 'MEKFARICLTCNDKIAPFVQRVSFGEMHWHADGRCFKCGYCNKALSNEKFLLKETQPFCSSNCKMASEQL' A
#
# COMPACT_ATOMS: atom_id res chain seq x y z
N MET A 1 -15.19 16.35 -17.66
CA MET A 1 -14.30 15.17 -17.51
C MET A 1 -13.89 15.09 -16.05
N GLU A 2 -14.61 14.31 -15.26
CA GLU A 2 -14.28 14.11 -13.85
C GLU A 2 -13.09 13.16 -13.77
N LYS A 3 -11.89 13.71 -13.59
CA LYS A 3 -10.69 12.91 -13.34
C LYS A 3 -10.85 12.34 -11.93
N PHE A 4 -11.32 11.10 -11.82
CA PHE A 4 -11.25 10.32 -10.58
C PHE A 4 -9.77 10.20 -10.19
N ALA A 5 -9.30 11.14 -9.37
CA ALA A 5 -7.96 11.11 -8.83
C ALA A 5 -7.84 9.86 -7.97
N ARG A 6 -6.85 9.01 -8.26
CA ARG A 6 -6.60 7.84 -7.42
C ARG A 6 -6.10 8.35 -6.07
N ILE A 7 -6.78 7.98 -5.00
CA ILE A 7 -6.43 8.34 -3.62
C ILE A 7 -5.54 7.25 -3.05
N CYS A 8 -4.46 7.63 -2.38
CA CYS A 8 -3.64 6.68 -1.65
C CYS A 8 -4.33 6.27 -0.36
N LEU A 9 -4.51 4.96 -0.14
CA LEU A 9 -5.17 4.45 1.07
C LEU A 9 -4.37 4.66 2.37
N THR A 10 -3.08 4.95 2.28
CA THR A 10 -2.22 5.11 3.47
C THR A 10 -2.12 6.55 3.95
N CYS A 11 -1.91 7.51 3.05
CA CYS A 11 -1.86 8.93 3.41
C CYS A 11 -3.16 9.68 3.11
N ASN A 12 -4.15 9.02 2.52
CA ASN A 12 -5.43 9.58 2.08
C ASN A 12 -5.28 10.77 1.09
N ASP A 13 -4.13 10.85 0.42
CA ASP A 13 -3.77 11.94 -0.46
C ASP A 13 -3.87 11.56 -1.94
N LYS A 14 -3.99 12.56 -2.81
CA LYS A 14 -4.11 12.30 -4.26
C LYS A 14 -2.79 11.78 -4.82
N ILE A 15 -2.87 10.71 -5.60
CA ILE A 15 -1.74 10.18 -6.37
C ILE A 15 -1.71 10.92 -7.71
N ALA A 16 -0.66 11.70 -7.94
CA ALA A 16 -0.49 12.42 -9.20
C ALA A 16 -0.44 11.44 -10.39
N PRO A 17 -1.02 11.80 -11.55
CA PRO A 17 -1.12 10.89 -12.68
C PRO A 17 0.23 10.47 -13.26
N PHE A 18 1.26 11.30 -13.07
CA PHE A 18 2.62 11.10 -13.60
C PHE A 18 3.59 10.41 -12.62
N VAL A 19 3.16 10.11 -11.38
CA VAL A 19 4.03 9.41 -10.42
C VAL A 19 3.81 7.91 -10.45
N GLN A 20 4.84 7.16 -10.07
CA GLN A 20 4.74 5.72 -9.92
C GLN A 20 3.80 5.38 -8.76
N ARG A 21 2.93 4.40 -8.97
CA ARG A 21 1.90 3.99 -8.03
C ARG A 21 1.76 2.49 -8.00
N VAL A 22 1.35 1.97 -6.86
CA VAL A 22 0.94 0.58 -6.73
C VAL A 22 -0.58 0.53 -6.81
N SER A 23 -1.10 -0.40 -7.59
CA SER A 23 -2.55 -0.62 -7.75
C SER A 23 -2.86 -2.10 -7.56
N PHE A 24 -3.85 -2.40 -6.73
CA PHE A 24 -4.34 -3.75 -6.50
C PHE A 24 -5.86 -3.72 -6.48
N GLY A 25 -6.50 -4.23 -7.54
CA GLY A 25 -7.94 -4.03 -7.76
C GLY A 25 -8.30 -2.53 -7.81
N GLU A 26 -9.19 -2.10 -6.90
CA GLU A 26 -9.63 -0.70 -6.77
C GLU A 26 -8.76 0.13 -5.81
N MET A 27 -7.74 -0.48 -5.24
CA MET A 27 -6.92 0.09 -4.18
C MET A 27 -5.63 0.66 -4.73
N HIS A 28 -5.24 1.83 -4.23
CA HIS A 28 -4.08 2.56 -4.73
C HIS A 28 -3.18 3.07 -3.61
N TRP A 29 -1.87 3.06 -3.88
CA TRP A 29 -0.85 3.61 -2.99
C TRP A 29 0.23 4.32 -3.81
N HIS A 30 0.87 5.33 -3.21
CA HIS A 30 2.12 5.84 -3.77
C HIS A 30 3.18 4.73 -3.74
N ALA A 31 3.96 4.58 -4.81
CA ALA A 31 5.11 3.66 -4.85
C ALA A 31 6.30 4.23 -4.05
N ASP A 32 6.06 4.55 -2.79
CA ASP A 32 6.96 5.24 -1.87
C ASP A 32 6.97 4.50 -0.54
N GLY A 33 8.14 4.43 0.12
CA GLY A 33 8.31 3.69 1.38
C GLY A 33 7.50 4.24 2.56
N ARG A 34 6.91 5.43 2.46
CA ARG A 34 5.98 5.98 3.46
C ARG A 34 4.56 5.46 3.30
N CYS A 35 4.15 5.19 2.06
CA CYS A 35 2.78 4.83 1.72
C CYS A 35 2.63 3.33 1.44
N PHE A 36 3.58 2.73 0.73
CA PHE A 36 3.55 1.31 0.40
C PHE A 36 4.58 0.53 1.20
N LYS A 37 4.23 0.27 2.46
CA LYS A 37 5.08 -0.40 3.45
C LYS A 37 4.33 -1.43 4.27
N CYS A 38 5.06 -2.40 4.80
CA CYS A 38 4.50 -3.43 5.65
C CYS A 38 3.84 -2.82 6.89
N GLY A 39 2.57 -3.17 7.15
CA GLY A 39 1.83 -2.70 8.32
C GLY A 39 2.38 -3.15 9.67
N TYR A 40 3.31 -4.11 9.69
CA TYR A 40 3.95 -4.61 10.91
C TYR A 40 5.38 -4.11 11.04
N CYS A 41 6.26 -4.46 10.10
CA CYS A 41 7.69 -4.12 10.19
C CYS A 41 8.07 -2.80 9.50
N ASN A 42 7.12 -2.08 8.91
CA ASN A 42 7.33 -0.82 8.17
C ASN A 42 8.31 -0.91 6.98
N LYS A 43 8.70 -2.12 6.54
CA LYS A 43 9.54 -2.32 5.35
C LYS A 43 8.82 -1.84 4.08
N ALA A 44 9.49 -1.05 3.24
CA ALA A 44 8.96 -0.65 1.95
C ALA A 44 8.77 -1.87 1.03
N LEU A 45 7.62 -1.95 0.34
CA LEU A 45 7.21 -3.11 -0.46
C LEU A 45 7.26 -2.84 -1.98
N SER A 46 7.83 -1.70 -2.39
CA SER A 46 7.71 -1.16 -3.76
C SER A 46 8.22 -2.09 -4.88
N ASN A 47 9.06 -3.09 -4.56
CA ASN A 47 9.65 -4.03 -5.53
C ASN A 47 9.61 -5.49 -5.06
N GLU A 48 8.92 -5.80 -3.96
CA GLU A 48 8.87 -7.15 -3.42
C GLU A 48 7.44 -7.72 -3.50
N LYS A 49 7.34 -9.04 -3.45
CA LYS A 49 6.04 -9.69 -3.26
C LYS A 49 5.47 -9.22 -1.92
N PHE A 50 4.18 -8.95 -1.91
CA PHE A 50 3.45 -8.55 -0.73
C PHE A 50 2.19 -9.38 -0.58
N LEU A 51 1.70 -9.44 0.65
CA LEU A 51 0.39 -9.94 1.01
C LEU A 51 -0.47 -8.74 1.35
N LEU A 52 -1.72 -8.74 0.90
CA LEU A 52 -2.69 -7.72 1.27
C LEU A 52 -3.65 -8.30 2.30
N LYS A 53 -3.83 -7.62 3.42
CA LYS A 53 -4.92 -7.90 4.36
C LYS A 53 -5.79 -6.65 4.44
N GLU A 54 -7.03 -6.76 3.97
CA GLU A 54 -7.98 -5.64 3.87
C GLU A 54 -7.38 -4.47 3.09
N THR A 55 -6.85 -3.44 3.78
CA THR A 55 -6.22 -2.25 3.19
C THR A 55 -4.72 -2.14 3.44
N GLN A 56 -4.14 -3.08 4.20
CA GLN A 56 -2.78 -3.01 4.68
C GLN A 56 -1.89 -4.04 3.96
N PRO A 57 -0.79 -3.62 3.31
CA PRO A 57 0.15 -4.54 2.70
C PRO A 57 1.19 -5.06 3.71
N PHE A 58 1.70 -6.28 3.50
CA PHE A 58 2.63 -7.00 4.36
C PHE A 58 3.75 -7.66 3.55
N CYS A 59 4.99 -7.63 4.05
CA CYS A 59 6.15 -8.23 3.35
C CYS A 59 6.13 -9.77 3.35
N SER A 60 5.48 -10.39 4.34
CA SER A 60 5.53 -11.84 4.55
C SER A 60 4.36 -12.31 5.41
N SER A 61 4.07 -13.60 5.34
CA SER A 61 3.00 -14.23 6.13
C SER A 61 3.22 -14.05 7.63
N ASN A 62 4.48 -14.09 8.09
CA ASN A 62 4.82 -13.82 9.48
C ASN A 62 4.39 -12.43 9.93
N CYS A 63 4.69 -11.39 9.13
CA CYS A 63 4.26 -10.03 9.46
C CYS A 63 2.74 -9.86 9.41
N LYS A 64 2.07 -10.52 8.45
CA LYS A 64 0.61 -10.55 8.40
C LYS A 64 0.04 -11.16 9.68
N MET A 65 0.49 -12.36 10.06
CA MET A 65 0.00 -13.06 11.25
C MET A 65 0.31 -12.32 12.55
N ALA A 66 1.51 -11.73 12.66
CA ALA A 66 1.92 -10.98 13.85
C ALA A 66 1.05 -9.73 14.08
N SER A 67 0.47 -9.15 13.02
CA SER A 67 -0.50 -8.05 13.16
C SER A 67 -1.89 -8.49 13.65
N GLU A 68 -2.20 -9.79 13.68
CA GLU A 68 -3.51 -10.33 14.13
C GLU A 68 -3.48 -10.78 15.60
N GLN A 69 -2.30 -10.79 16.23
CA GLN A 69 -2.10 -11.26 17.61
C GLN A 69 -1.97 -10.12 18.63
N LEU A 70 -2.16 -8.87 18.19
CA LEU A 70 -2.26 -7.66 19.01
C LEU A 70 -3.72 -7.22 19.09
#